data_AF-A0A818BAB6-F1
#
_entry.id   AF-A0A818BAB6-F1
#
_cell.length_a   1.000
_cell.length_b   1.000
_cell.length_c   1.000
_cell.angle_alpha   90.00
_cell.angle_beta   90.00
_cell.angle_gamma   90.00
#
_symmetry.space_group_name_H-M   'P 1'
#
loop_
_entity.id
_entity.type
_entity.pdbx_description
1 polymer ?
#
loop_
_entity_poly.entity_id
_entity_poly.type
_entity_poly.pdbx_seq_one_letter_code
_entity_poly.pdbx_strand_id
1 'polypeptide(L)' 'MSTTRTYSSEILFELQEDTESIRNICILAHVRHGKTTLADDLLASNGIISTRLAGKA' A
#
# COMPACT_ATOMS: atom_id res chain seq x y z
N MET A 1 2.63 6.81 -17.42
CA MET A 1 1.52 7.61 -16.83
C MET A 1 1.55 7.34 -15.33
N SER A 2 1.89 8.34 -14.52
CA SER A 2 1.99 8.20 -13.05
C SER A 2 0.59 8.18 -12.44
N THR A 3 0.17 7.04 -11.88
CA THR A 3 -1.17 6.82 -11.31
C THR A 3 -1.25 7.00 -9.79
N THR A 4 -0.32 7.77 -9.18
CA THR A 4 -0.34 7.99 -7.73
C THR A 4 -1.62 8.74 -7.34
N ARG A 5 -2.45 8.11 -6.50
CA ARG A 5 -3.66 8.73 -5.95
C ARG A 5 -3.26 9.69 -4.85
N THR A 6 -3.59 10.96 -5.01
CA THR A 6 -3.42 11.96 -3.95
C THR A 6 -4.66 11.95 -3.07
N TYR A 7 -4.51 11.57 -1.80
CA TYR A 7 -5.56 11.65 -0.79
C TYR A 7 -5.42 12.98 -0.04
N SER A 8 -6.53 13.68 0.18
CA SER A 8 -6.54 14.85 1.06
C SER A 8 -6.67 14.41 2.53
N SER A 9 -6.23 15.24 3.47
CA SER A 9 -6.22 14.88 4.89
C SER A 9 -7.62 14.62 5.45
N GLU A 10 -8.63 15.26 4.88
CA GLU A 10 -10.03 15.20 5.28
C GLU A 10 -10.63 13.83 4.91
N ILE A 11 -10.34 13.34 3.70
CA ILE A 11 -10.78 12.03 3.22
C ILE A 11 -10.17 10.92 4.09
N LEU A 12 -8.91 11.07 4.50
CA LEU A 12 -8.25 10.09 5.37
C LEU A 12 -8.92 10.01 6.75
N PHE A 13 -9.42 11.13 7.27
CA PHE A 13 -10.12 11.16 8.55
C PHE A 13 -11.48 10.46 8.45
N GLU A 14 -12.26 10.75 7.40
CA GLU A 14 -13.55 10.09 7.14
C GLU A 14 -13.40 8.57 6.95
N LEU A 15 -12.37 8.14 6.21
CA LEU A 15 -12.07 6.71 6.03
C LEU A 15 -11.65 6.00 7.32
N GLN A 16 -11.13 6.73 8.32
CA GLN A 16 -10.73 6.16 9.60
C GLN A 16 -11.91 5.97 10.57
N GLU A 17 -13.04 6.65 10.36
CA GLU A 17 -14.23 6.50 11.20
C GLU A 17 -14.92 5.14 10.99
N ASP A 18 -14.89 4.60 9.77
CA ASP A 18 -15.44 3.28 9.44
C ASP A 18 -14.43 2.15 9.72
N THR A 19 -14.30 1.80 11.00
CA THR A 19 -13.39 0.73 11.43
C THR A 19 -13.75 -0.66 10.90
N GLU A 20 -15.01 -0.91 10.49
CA GLU A 20 -15.42 -2.21 9.93
C GLU A 20 -14.77 -2.48 8.56
N SER A 21 -14.46 -1.40 7.84
CA SER A 21 -13.78 -1.43 6.55
C SER A 21 -12.25 -1.56 6.67
N ILE A 22 -11.66 -1.48 7.87
CA ILE A 22 -10.21 -1.55 8.08
C ILE A 22 -9.74 -3.01 8.19
N ARG A 23 -8.82 -3.40 7.30
CA ARG A 23 -8.19 -4.74 7.31
C ARG A 23 -6.70 -4.64 7.65
N ASN A 24 -6.37 -4.97 8.90
CA ASN A 24 -4.97 -5.12 9.32
C ASN A 24 -4.41 -6.45 8.82
N ILE A 25 -3.42 -6.40 7.93
CA ILE A 25 -2.79 -7.59 7.32
C ILE A 25 -1.29 -7.63 7.60
N CYS A 26 -0.72 -8.83 7.61
CA CYS A 26 0.72 -9.06 7.75
C CYS A 26 1.19 -10.10 6.73
N ILE A 27 2.32 -9.85 6.07
CA ILE A 27 2.92 -10.75 5.08
C ILE A 27 4.04 -11.55 5.78
N LEU A 28 3.79 -12.83 6.01
CA LEU A 28 4.78 -13.77 6.54
C LEU A 28 5.32 -14.66 5.42
N ALA A 29 6.64 -14.68 5.24
CA ALA A 29 7.28 -15.59 4.31
C ALA A 29 8.74 -15.86 4.70
N HIS A 30 9.31 -16.90 4.12
CA HIS A 30 10.72 -17.27 4.28
C HIS A 30 11.67 -16.20 3.71
N VAL A 31 12.92 -16.17 4.17
CA VAL A 31 13.94 -15.23 3.68
C VAL A 31 14.13 -15.43 2.16
N ARG A 32 14.23 -14.33 1.39
CA ARG A 32 14.26 -14.28 -0.09
C ARG A 32 12.98 -14.66 -0.85
N HIS A 33 11.85 -14.92 -0.18
CA HIS A 33 10.57 -15.19 -0.87
C HIS A 33 9.82 -13.91 -1.29
N GLY A 34 10.53 -12.82 -1.57
CA GLY A 34 9.91 -11.62 -2.14
C GLY A 34 8.86 -10.93 -1.28
N LYS A 35 8.90 -11.06 0.06
CA LYS A 35 7.96 -10.36 0.97
C LYS A 35 7.89 -8.86 0.69
N THR A 36 9.05 -8.22 0.58
CA THR A 36 9.19 -6.79 0.32
C THR A 36 8.65 -6.45 -1.06
N THR A 37 9.00 -7.24 -2.08
CA THR A 37 8.48 -7.08 -3.45
C THR A 37 6.95 -7.16 -3.50
N LEU A 38 6.34 -8.12 -2.81
CA LEU A 38 4.89 -8.27 -2.76
C LEU A 38 4.22 -7.09 -2.04
N ALA A 39 4.79 -6.62 -0.92
CA ALA A 39 4.27 -5.46 -0.20
C ALA A 39 4.33 -4.19 -1.08
N ASP A 40 5.44 -3.99 -1.76
CA ASP A 40 5.66 -2.85 -2.65
C ASP A 40 4.69 -2.85 -3.84
N ASP A 41 4.46 -4.01 -4.46
CA ASP A 41 3.49 -4.16 -5.57
C ASP A 41 2.05 -3.86 -5.12
N LEU A 42 1.68 -4.29 -3.91
CA LEU A 42 0.37 -3.97 -3.32
C LEU A 42 0.20 -2.48 -3.07
N LEU A 43 1.22 -1.81 -2.55
CA LEU A 43 1.17 -0.36 -2.33
C LEU A 43 1.13 0.43 -3.65
N ALA A 44 1.88 -0.02 -4.65
CA ALA A 44 1.94 0.64 -5.95
C ALA A 44 0.68 0.45 -6.79
N SER A 45 0.07 -0.75 -6.76
CA SER A 45 -1.19 -1.03 -7.45
C SER A 45 -2.37 -0.23 -6.88
N ASN A 46 -2.37 0.05 -5.58
CA ASN A 46 -3.35 0.94 -4.95
C ASN A 46 -3.01 2.44 -5.15
N GLY A 47 -1.90 2.76 -5.81
CA GLY A 47 -1.49 4.13 -6.11
C GLY A 47 -1.01 4.91 -4.87
N ILE A 48 -0.66 4.22 -3.78
CA ILE A 48 -0.13 4.83 -2.56
C ILE A 48 1.34 5.24 -2.75
N ILE A 49 2.12 4.39 -3.44
CA ILE A 49 3.50 4.70 -3.84
C ILE A 49 3.65 4.63 -5.36
N SER A 50 4.65 5.32 -5.91
CA SER A 50 4.92 5.21 -7.35
C SER A 50 5.49 3.82 -7.69
N THR A 51 5.07 3.25 -8.83
CA THR A 51 5.61 1.97 -9.35
C THR A 51 7.13 1.98 -9.56
N ARG A 52 7.75 3.17 -9.71
CA ARG A 52 9.21 3.33 -9.81
C ARG A 52 9.94 3.10 -8.49
N LEU A 53 9.26 3.24 -7.35
CA LEU A 53 9.79 2.92 -6.02
C LEU A 53 9.52 1.47 -5.62
N ALA A 54 8.52 0.82 -6.23
CA ALA A 54 8.15 -0.54 -5.88
C ALA A 54 9.27 -1.54 -6.21
N GLY A 55 9.70 -2.35 -5.24
CA GLY A 55 10.72 -3.38 -5.43
C GLY A 55 12.16 -2.86 -5.49
N LYS A 56 12.39 -1.56 -5.25
CA LYS A 56 13.74 -1.03 -5.00
C LYS A 56 14.08 -1.23 -3.51
N ALA A 57 14.72 -2.37 -3.25
CA ALA A 57 15.36 -2.66 -1.96
C ALA A 57 16.51 -1.68 -1.67
#